data_AF-A0AAP1MPS1-F1
#
_entry.id   AF-A0AAP1MPS1-F1
#
_cell.length_a   1.000
_cell.length_b   1.000
_cell.length_c   1.000
_cell.angle_alpha   90.00
_cell.angle_beta   90.00
_cell.angle_gamma   90.00
#
_symmetry.space_group_name_H-M   'P 1'
#
loop_
_entity.id
_entity.type
_entity.pdbx_description
1 polymer ?
#
loop_
_entity_poly.entity_id
_entity_poly.type
_entity_poly.pdbx_seq_one_letter_code
_entity_poly.pdbx_strand_id
1 'polypeptide(L)'
;MLNDIIKIAIGFVFTGILGATISSKIQRKNFVNQTKISKTEKEVEKIKELAKKIEILSGARNYSVRVLSSAINLRGKDSEKLDEIRKEYRETVKEWNVNITTIYTELYSYNLYSYAIDLERNVHDTFRKTHKLINDSIKNNTPARALEISELACATPCR
;
A
#
# COMPACT_ATOMS: atom_id res chain seq x y z
N MET A 1 -15.47 71.37 -5.25
CA MET A 1 -15.06 71.06 -3.86
C MET A 1 -16.00 70.03 -3.22
N LEU A 2 -17.19 70.40 -2.71
CA LEU A 2 -18.10 69.43 -2.04
C LEU A 2 -18.56 68.29 -2.98
N ASN A 3 -18.88 68.63 -4.23
CA ASN A 3 -19.37 67.66 -5.22
C ASN A 3 -18.29 66.64 -5.65
N ASP A 4 -17.03 67.05 -5.65
CA ASP A 4 -15.89 66.20 -6.02
C ASP A 4 -15.55 65.23 -4.89
N ILE A 5 -15.62 65.70 -3.64
CA ILE A 5 -15.45 64.88 -2.43
C ILE A 5 -16.52 63.79 -2.36
N ILE A 6 -17.78 64.13 -2.67
CA ILE A 6 -18.89 63.15 -2.69
C ILE A 6 -18.65 62.08 -3.76
N LYS A 7 -18.18 62.44 -4.95
CA LYS A 7 -17.86 61.47 -6.02
C LYS A 7 -16.71 60.54 -5.62
N ILE A 8 -15.66 61.06 -4.98
CA ILE A 8 -14.54 60.27 -4.48
C ILE A 8 -15.00 59.30 -3.38
N ALA A 9 -15.82 59.77 -2.44
CA ALA A 9 -16.36 58.94 -1.37
C ALA A 9 -17.24 57.82 -1.91
N ILE A 10 -18.11 58.11 -2.89
CA ILE A 10 -18.95 57.11 -3.56
C ILE A 10 -18.09 56.08 -4.31
N GLY A 11 -17.07 56.53 -5.05
CA GLY A 11 -16.14 55.63 -5.75
C GLY A 11 -15.37 54.71 -4.79
N PHE A 12 -14.96 55.23 -3.64
CA PHE A 12 -14.29 54.46 -2.59
C PHE A 12 -15.20 53.42 -1.94
N VAL A 13 -16.46 53.79 -1.65
CA VAL A 13 -17.47 52.87 -1.11
C VAL A 13 -17.80 51.76 -2.10
N PHE A 14 -18.00 52.09 -3.37
CA PHE A 14 -18.27 51.08 -4.39
C PHE A 14 -17.06 50.16 -4.61
N THR A 15 -15.86 50.71 -4.72
CA THR A 15 -14.64 49.90 -4.95
C THR A 15 -14.28 49.06 -3.72
N GLY A 16 -14.40 49.63 -2.51
CA GLY A 16 -14.09 48.96 -1.25
C GLY A 16 -15.10 47.88 -0.90
N ILE A 17 -16.41 48.20 -0.89
CA ILE A 17 -17.45 47.27 -0.45
C ILE A 17 -17.76 46.22 -1.53
N LEU A 18 -17.93 46.62 -2.79
CA LEU A 18 -18.17 45.64 -3.86
C LEU A 18 -16.91 44.80 -4.12
N GLY A 19 -15.73 45.41 -4.10
CA GLY A 19 -14.45 44.71 -4.23
C GLY A 19 -14.26 43.67 -3.13
N ALA A 20 -14.48 44.03 -1.86
CA ALA A 20 -14.39 43.10 -0.74
C ALA A 20 -15.44 41.97 -0.81
N THR A 21 -16.67 42.27 -1.25
CA THR A 21 -17.74 41.28 -1.36
C THR A 21 -17.50 40.28 -2.50
N ILE A 22 -17.01 40.74 -3.66
CA ILE A 22 -16.65 39.87 -4.78
C ILE A 22 -15.41 39.06 -4.43
N SER A 23 -14.39 39.69 -3.85
CA SER A 23 -13.15 39.05 -3.43
C SER A 23 -13.41 37.95 -2.39
N SER A 24 -14.23 38.21 -1.37
CA SER A 24 -14.58 37.20 -0.36
C SER A 24 -15.33 36.00 -0.94
N LYS A 25 -16.24 36.20 -1.90
CA LYS A 25 -16.91 35.09 -2.60
C LYS A 25 -15.93 34.23 -3.41
N ILE A 26 -15.01 34.85 -4.14
CA ILE A 26 -13.99 34.14 -4.92
C ILE A 26 -13.01 33.41 -3.99
N GLN A 27 -12.54 34.06 -2.93
CA GLN A 27 -11.65 33.45 -1.93
C GLN A 27 -12.31 32.23 -1.28
N ARG A 28 -13.60 32.33 -0.90
CA ARG A 28 -14.33 31.20 -0.32
C ARG A 28 -14.45 30.04 -1.30
N LYS A 29 -14.76 30.30 -2.57
CA LYS A 29 -14.80 29.27 -3.62
C LYS A 29 -13.44 28.62 -3.83
N ASN A 30 -12.38 29.41 -3.87
CA ASN A 30 -11.01 28.91 -4.02
C ASN A 30 -10.57 28.09 -2.81
N PHE A 31 -10.90 28.52 -1.59
CA PHE A 31 -10.61 27.77 -0.36
C PHE A 31 -11.30 26.40 -0.33
N VAL A 32 -12.58 26.34 -0.71
CA VAL A 32 -13.32 25.07 -0.80
C VAL A 32 -12.67 24.14 -1.84
N ASN A 33 -12.31 24.68 -3.02
CA ASN A 33 -11.64 23.90 -4.05
C ASN A 33 -10.26 23.41 -3.61
N GLN A 34 -9.43 24.27 -2.99
CA GLN A 34 -8.13 23.92 -2.45
C GLN A 34 -8.24 22.86 -1.35
N THR A 35 -9.23 22.97 -0.48
CA THR A 35 -9.50 21.97 0.56
C THR A 35 -9.84 20.61 -0.05
N LYS A 36 -10.67 20.60 -1.10
CA LYS A 36 -11.01 19.37 -1.83
C LYS A 36 -9.77 18.76 -2.49
N ILE A 37 -8.97 19.57 -3.19
CA ILE A 37 -7.72 19.13 -3.83
C ILE A 37 -6.77 18.53 -2.78
N SER A 38 -6.50 19.26 -1.70
CA SER A 38 -5.61 18.80 -0.63
C SER A 38 -6.07 17.50 0.01
N LYS A 39 -7.39 17.31 0.19
CA LYS A 39 -7.94 16.05 0.70
C LYS A 39 -7.67 14.90 -0.27
N THR A 40 -7.94 15.10 -1.56
CA THR A 40 -7.68 14.10 -2.60
C THR A 40 -6.19 13.77 -2.72
N GLU A 41 -5.30 14.77 -2.67
CA GLU A 41 -3.85 14.53 -2.68
C GLU A 41 -3.39 13.68 -1.50
N LYS A 42 -3.93 13.93 -0.30
CA LYS A 42 -3.64 13.11 0.89
C LYS A 42 -4.14 11.68 0.75
N GLU A 43 -5.36 11.49 0.22
CA GLU A 43 -5.90 10.15 -0.05
C GLU A 43 -5.03 9.39 -1.07
N VAL A 44 -4.63 10.04 -2.16
CA VAL A 44 -3.73 9.46 -3.16
C VAL A 44 -2.38 9.08 -2.56
N GLU A 45 -1.79 9.95 -1.75
CA GLU A 45 -0.50 9.66 -1.11
C GLU A 45 -0.61 8.47 -0.16
N LYS A 46 -1.69 8.38 0.62
CA LYS A 46 -1.96 7.22 1.48
C LYS A 46 -2.09 5.93 0.67
N ILE A 47 -2.82 5.95 -0.45
CA ILE A 47 -2.95 4.78 -1.34
C ILE A 47 -1.58 4.36 -1.90
N LYS A 48 -0.69 5.29 -2.26
CA LYS A 48 0.68 4.98 -2.69
C LYS A 48 1.50 4.35 -1.58
N GLU A 49 1.43 4.87 -0.36
CA GLU A 49 2.11 4.29 0.81
C GLU A 49 1.64 2.85 1.05
N LEU A 50 0.33 2.60 0.95
CA LEU A 50 -0.29 1.28 1.02
C LEU A 50 0.25 0.33 -0.06
N ALA A 51 0.27 0.77 -1.32
CA ALA A 51 0.78 -0.02 -2.44
C ALA A 51 2.26 -0.39 -2.22
N LYS A 52 3.09 0.58 -1.84
CA LYS A 52 4.51 0.34 -1.54
C LYS A 52 4.71 -0.62 -0.37
N LYS A 53 3.88 -0.52 0.67
CA LYS A 53 3.92 -1.44 1.81
C LYS A 53 3.59 -2.88 1.39
N ILE A 54 2.56 -3.07 0.56
CA ILE A 54 2.21 -4.38 0.01
C ILE A 54 3.37 -4.94 -0.82
N GLU A 55 3.96 -4.12 -1.68
CA GLU A 55 5.09 -4.50 -2.54
C GLU A 55 6.30 -4.98 -1.71
N ILE A 56 6.73 -4.20 -0.72
CA ILE A 56 7.88 -4.54 0.13
C ILE A 56 7.64 -5.85 0.87
N LEU A 57 6.48 -6.01 1.52
CA LEU A 57 6.17 -7.19 2.32
C LEU A 57 6.03 -8.45 1.46
N SER A 58 5.34 -8.33 0.32
CA SER A 58 5.19 -9.45 -0.61
C SER A 58 6.51 -9.83 -1.27
N GLY A 59 7.32 -8.84 -1.65
CA GLY A 59 8.66 -9.03 -2.22
C GLY A 59 9.61 -9.74 -1.26
N ALA A 60 9.69 -9.28 -0.01
CA ALA A 60 10.51 -9.91 1.03
C ALA A 60 10.13 -11.38 1.26
N ARG A 61 8.82 -11.67 1.34
CA ARG A 61 8.33 -13.05 1.50
C ARG A 61 8.58 -13.91 0.26
N ASN A 62 8.41 -13.37 -0.94
CA ASN A 62 8.72 -14.08 -2.19
C ASN A 62 10.21 -14.42 -2.28
N TYR A 63 11.07 -13.48 -1.89
CA TYR A 63 12.51 -13.70 -1.83
C TYR A 63 12.88 -14.83 -0.85
N SER A 64 12.36 -14.78 0.39
CA SER A 64 12.66 -15.79 1.40
C SER A 64 12.16 -17.19 1.01
N VAL A 65 11.01 -17.28 0.32
CA VAL A 65 10.51 -18.52 -0.30
C VAL A 65 11.53 -19.11 -1.28
N ARG A 66 12.08 -18.27 -2.18
CA ARG A 66 13.07 -18.72 -3.18
C ARG A 66 14.34 -19.21 -2.50
N VAL A 67 14.87 -18.44 -1.53
CA VAL A 67 16.07 -18.81 -0.77
C VAL A 67 15.87 -20.14 -0.05
N LEU A 68 14.77 -20.30 0.70
CA LEU A 68 14.48 -21.55 1.42
C LEU A 68 14.32 -22.73 0.45
N SER A 69 13.65 -22.52 -0.67
CA SER A 69 13.44 -23.57 -1.68
C SER A 69 14.76 -24.06 -2.28
N SER A 70 15.70 -23.15 -2.56
CA SER A 70 17.05 -23.51 -3.03
C SER A 70 17.89 -24.19 -1.95
N ALA A 71 17.71 -23.81 -0.68
CA ALA A 71 18.45 -24.34 0.46
C ALA A 71 17.98 -25.73 0.92
N ILE A 72 16.81 -26.20 0.48
CA ILE A 72 16.26 -27.51 0.87
C ILE A 72 17.20 -28.68 0.54
N ASN A 73 18.08 -28.54 -0.45
CA ASN A 73 19.08 -29.56 -0.79
C ASN A 73 20.26 -29.65 0.21
N LEU A 74 20.38 -28.71 1.16
CA LEU A 74 21.41 -28.72 2.21
C LEU A 74 21.11 -29.70 3.35
N ARG A 75 19.94 -30.35 3.34
CA ARG A 75 19.54 -31.33 4.38
C ARG A 75 20.60 -32.41 4.58
N GLY A 76 20.96 -32.64 5.84
CA GLY A 76 21.95 -33.64 6.25
C GLY A 76 23.41 -33.26 5.97
N LYS A 77 23.68 -32.19 5.21
CA LYS A 77 25.03 -31.67 4.97
C LYS A 77 25.35 -30.43 5.79
N ASP A 78 24.39 -29.51 5.88
CA ASP A 78 24.54 -28.23 6.58
C ASP A 78 23.20 -27.85 7.23
N SER A 79 22.85 -28.58 8.30
CA SER A 79 21.56 -28.45 8.98
C SER A 79 21.40 -27.13 9.72
N GLU A 80 22.49 -26.59 10.27
CA GLU A 80 22.50 -25.32 10.99
C GLU A 80 22.12 -24.17 10.06
N LYS A 81 22.77 -24.07 8.90
CA LYS A 81 22.43 -23.07 7.87
C LYS A 81 21.01 -23.22 7.34
N LEU A 82 20.52 -24.45 7.19
CA LEU A 82 19.14 -24.68 6.79
C LEU A 82 18.16 -24.16 7.86
N ASP A 83 18.44 -24.36 9.15
CA ASP A 83 17.58 -23.88 10.23
C ASP A 83 17.61 -22.35 10.36
N GLU A 84 18.75 -21.70 10.10
CA GLU A 84 18.84 -20.23 9.99
C GLU A 84 17.93 -19.70 8.87
N ILE A 85 18.04 -20.26 7.66
CA ILE A 85 17.21 -19.85 6.51
C ILE A 85 15.72 -20.09 6.78
N ARG A 86 15.38 -21.17 7.49
CA ARG A 86 14.00 -21.44 7.92
C ARG A 86 13.50 -20.40 8.93
N LYS A 87 14.37 -19.92 9.81
CA LYS A 87 14.03 -18.87 10.78
C LYS A 87 13.74 -17.54 10.05
N GLU A 88 14.62 -17.12 9.14
CA GLU A 88 14.43 -15.92 8.32
C GLU A 88 13.12 -15.99 7.51
N TYR A 89 12.85 -17.13 6.89
CA TYR A 89 11.57 -17.35 6.20
C TYR A 89 10.37 -17.16 7.14
N ARG A 90 10.40 -17.75 8.34
CA ARG A 90 9.31 -17.62 9.32
C ARG A 90 9.12 -16.18 9.78
N GLU A 91 10.19 -15.39 9.88
CA GLU A 91 10.12 -13.97 10.21
C GLU A 91 9.35 -13.20 9.13
N THR A 92 9.64 -13.42 7.84
CA THR A 92 8.89 -12.77 6.75
C THR A 92 7.42 -13.21 6.70
N VAL A 93 7.11 -14.47 7.04
CA VAL A 93 5.72 -14.95 7.16
C VAL A 93 4.98 -14.24 8.29
N LYS A 94 5.63 -14.10 9.46
CA LYS A 94 5.07 -13.39 10.61
C LYS A 94 4.82 -11.93 10.27
N GLU A 95 5.79 -11.27 9.65
CA GLU A 95 5.68 -9.86 9.28
C GLU A 95 4.52 -9.60 8.30
N TRP A 96 4.38 -10.45 7.27
CA TRP A 96 3.22 -10.40 6.37
C TRP A 96 1.91 -10.55 7.14
N ASN A 97 1.79 -11.59 7.97
CA ASN A 97 0.55 -11.91 8.67
C ASN A 97 0.13 -10.83 9.68
N VAL A 98 1.09 -10.15 10.32
CA VAL A 98 0.81 -9.03 11.22
C VAL A 98 0.27 -7.82 10.44
N ASN A 99 0.80 -7.56 9.24
CA ASN A 99 0.46 -6.36 8.48
C ASN A 99 -0.78 -6.51 7.59
N ILE A 100 -1.09 -7.72 7.11
CA ILE A 100 -2.13 -7.92 6.10
C ILE A 100 -3.53 -7.50 6.57
N THR A 101 -3.87 -7.72 7.85
CA THR A 101 -5.15 -7.29 8.43
C THR A 101 -5.29 -5.77 8.46
N THR A 102 -4.21 -5.06 8.80
CA THR A 102 -4.18 -3.60 8.78
C THR A 102 -4.32 -3.08 7.35
N ILE A 103 -3.64 -3.72 6.38
CA ILE A 103 -3.76 -3.37 4.96
C ILE A 103 -5.20 -3.51 4.47
N TYR A 104 -5.90 -4.60 4.82
CA TYR A 104 -7.32 -4.75 4.46
C TYR A 104 -8.20 -3.65 5.05
N THR A 105 -7.99 -3.35 6.34
CA THR A 105 -8.75 -2.30 7.04
C THR A 105 -8.56 -0.94 6.38
N GLU A 106 -7.32 -0.61 6.03
CA GLU A 106 -6.98 0.63 5.34
C GLU A 106 -7.59 0.67 3.92
N LEU A 107 -7.48 -0.40 3.14
CA LEU A 107 -8.13 -0.48 1.81
C LEU A 107 -9.64 -0.25 1.89
N TYR A 108 -10.32 -0.84 2.88
CA TYR A 108 -11.75 -0.60 3.11
C TYR A 108 -12.05 0.86 3.45
N SER A 109 -11.21 1.52 4.27
CA SER A 109 -11.39 2.93 4.62
C SER A 109 -11.33 3.89 3.42
N TYR A 110 -10.61 3.50 2.36
CA TYR A 110 -10.51 4.26 1.10
C TYR A 110 -11.50 3.77 0.02
N ASN A 111 -12.48 2.94 0.39
CA ASN A 111 -13.45 2.32 -0.51
C ASN A 111 -12.84 1.42 -1.60
N LEU A 112 -11.68 0.82 -1.34
CA LEU A 112 -10.95 -0.07 -2.24
C LEU A 112 -11.27 -1.55 -1.98
N TYR A 113 -12.56 -1.87 -1.78
CA TYR A 113 -13.03 -3.20 -1.39
C TYR A 113 -12.63 -4.31 -2.38
N SER A 114 -12.74 -4.04 -3.69
CA SER A 114 -12.35 -5.00 -4.73
C SER A 114 -10.87 -5.37 -4.64
N TYR A 115 -10.00 -4.38 -4.41
CA TYR A 115 -8.57 -4.59 -4.28
C TYR A 115 -8.20 -5.36 -3.00
N ALA A 116 -8.94 -5.19 -1.91
CA ALA A 116 -8.76 -5.99 -0.70
C ALA A 116 -9.09 -7.48 -0.96
N ILE A 117 -10.20 -7.75 -1.66
CA ILE A 117 -10.61 -9.10 -2.06
C ILE A 117 -9.58 -9.72 -3.03
N ASP A 118 -9.09 -8.95 -4.00
CA ASP A 118 -8.08 -9.42 -4.94
C ASP A 118 -6.74 -9.71 -4.24
N LEU A 119 -6.34 -8.89 -3.28
CA LEU A 119 -5.14 -9.11 -2.47
C LEU A 119 -5.26 -10.40 -1.64
N GLU A 120 -6.43 -10.65 -1.06
CA GLU A 120 -6.69 -11.87 -0.31
C GLU A 120 -6.61 -13.11 -1.20
N ARG A 121 -7.38 -13.13 -2.29
CA ARG A 121 -7.51 -14.30 -3.16
C ARG A 121 -6.26 -14.61 -3.98
N ASN A 122 -5.58 -13.57 -4.47
CA ASN A 122 -4.47 -13.74 -5.41
C ASN A 122 -3.10 -13.76 -4.72
N VAL A 123 -2.95 -13.03 -3.61
CA VAL A 123 -1.65 -12.91 -2.92
C VAL A 123 -1.64 -13.70 -1.62
N HIS A 124 -2.56 -13.43 -0.70
CA HIS A 124 -2.55 -14.08 0.61
C HIS A 124 -2.79 -15.59 0.51
N ASP A 125 -3.78 -16.02 -0.26
CA ASP A 125 -4.07 -17.44 -0.49
C ASP A 125 -2.93 -18.16 -1.20
N THR A 126 -2.28 -17.50 -2.16
CA THR A 126 -1.08 -18.04 -2.82
C THR A 126 0.05 -18.25 -1.80
N PHE A 127 0.32 -17.26 -0.95
CA PHE A 127 1.29 -17.39 0.12
C PHE A 127 0.96 -18.50 1.12
N ARG A 128 -0.33 -18.70 1.43
CA ARG A 128 -0.78 -19.79 2.30
C ARG A 128 -0.54 -21.16 1.65
N LYS A 129 -0.88 -21.30 0.36
CA LYS A 129 -0.63 -22.54 -0.41
C LYS A 129 0.86 -22.85 -0.48
N THR A 130 1.69 -21.87 -0.82
CA THR A 130 3.15 -22.01 -0.87
C THR A 130 3.74 -22.41 0.48
N HIS A 131 3.28 -21.80 1.58
CA HIS A 131 3.72 -22.18 2.92
C HIS A 131 3.39 -23.63 3.26
N LYS A 132 2.18 -24.09 2.90
CA LYS A 132 1.78 -25.48 3.10
C LYS A 132 2.69 -26.43 2.33
N LEU A 133 2.96 -26.16 1.05
CA LEU A 133 3.85 -26.97 0.22
C LEU A 133 5.27 -27.07 0.82
N ILE A 134 5.84 -25.94 1.24
CA ILE A 134 7.17 -25.91 1.89
C ILE A 134 7.17 -26.78 3.15
N ASN A 135 6.18 -26.62 4.03
CA ASN A 135 6.10 -27.40 5.27
C ASN A 135 5.94 -28.90 4.99
N ASP A 136 5.11 -29.28 4.03
CA ASP A 136 4.91 -30.67 3.64
C ASP A 136 6.22 -31.26 3.08
N SER A 137 6.97 -30.50 2.26
CA SER A 137 8.28 -30.92 1.74
C SER A 137 9.34 -31.07 2.84
N ILE A 138 9.33 -30.20 3.83
CA ILE A 138 10.22 -30.32 4.99
C ILE A 138 9.85 -31.56 5.82
N LYS A 139 8.57 -31.74 6.13
CA LYS A 139 8.07 -32.84 6.97
C LYS A 139 8.28 -34.22 6.33
N ASN A 140 8.01 -34.34 5.04
CA ASN A 140 8.05 -35.62 4.32
C ASN A 140 9.42 -35.94 3.71
N ASN A 141 10.43 -35.13 4.04
CA ASN A 141 11.77 -35.18 3.45
C ASN A 141 11.82 -35.22 1.91
N THR A 142 10.85 -34.61 1.25
CA THR A 142 10.82 -34.54 -0.22
C THR A 142 11.57 -33.29 -0.67
N PRO A 143 12.33 -33.36 -1.79
CA PRO A 143 12.78 -32.15 -2.44
C PRO A 143 11.54 -31.35 -2.77
N ALA A 144 11.48 -30.11 -2.27
CA ALA A 144 10.38 -29.22 -2.61
C ALA A 144 10.27 -29.20 -4.13
N ARG A 145 9.02 -29.23 -4.64
CA ARG A 145 8.77 -29.04 -6.07
C ARG A 145 9.15 -27.59 -6.40
N ALA A 146 10.45 -27.34 -6.51
CA ALA A 146 11.04 -26.01 -6.62
C ALA A 146 10.49 -25.29 -7.85
N LEU A 147 10.13 -26.05 -8.89
CA LEU A 147 9.36 -25.61 -10.05
C LEU A 147 7.99 -25.06 -9.65
N GLU A 148 7.13 -25.83 -8.97
CA GLU A 148 5.81 -25.37 -8.54
C GLU A 148 5.86 -24.17 -7.57
N ILE A 149 6.86 -24.13 -6.69
CA ILE A 149 7.05 -22.99 -5.78
C ILE A 149 7.51 -21.75 -6.55
N SER A 150 8.40 -21.92 -7.54
CA SER A 150 8.85 -20.82 -8.40
C SER A 150 7.72 -20.30 -9.30
N GLU A 151 6.87 -21.19 -9.81
CA GLU A 151 5.69 -20.85 -10.60
C GLU A 151 4.66 -20.07 -9.76
N LEU A 152 4.39 -20.51 -8.53
CA LEU A 152 3.49 -19.80 -7.61
C LEU A 152 4.05 -18.44 -7.15
N ALA A 153 5.36 -18.34 -6.97
CA ALA A 153 6.04 -17.07 -6.65
C ALA A 153 6.14 -16.11 -7.85
N CYS A 154 5.97 -16.61 -9.09
CA CYS A 154 5.87 -15.79 -10.30
C CYS A 154 4.42 -15.45 -10.67
N ALA A 155 3.43 -16.23 -10.20
CA ALA A 155 2.01 -16.00 -10.44
C ALA A 155 1.39 -14.93 -9.53
N THR A 156 2.11 -14.49 -8.49
CA THR A 156 1.72 -13.29 -7.73
C THR A 156 2.03 -12.07 -8.60
N PRO A 157 1.06 -11.17 -8.85
CA PRO A 157 1.25 -10.08 -9.79
C PRO A 157 2.26 -9.07 -9.22
N CYS A 158 3.53 -9.26 -9.56
CA CYS A 158 4.52 -8.20 -9.66
C CYS A 158 4.40 -7.61 -11.07
N ARG A 159 3.34 -6.85 -11.33
CA ARG A 159 3.24 -5.96 -12.48
C ARG A 159 2.53 -4.69 -12.08
#